data_AF-A0A399ELG3-F1
#
_entry.id   AF-A0A399ELG3-F1
#
_cell.length_a   1.000
_cell.length_b   1.000
_cell.length_c   1.000
_cell.angle_alpha   90.00
_cell.angle_beta   90.00
_cell.angle_gamma   90.00
#
_symmetry.space_group_name_H-M   'P 1'
#
loop_
_entity.id
_entity.type
_entity.pdbx_description
1 polymer ?
#
loop_
_entity_poly.entity_id
_entity_poly.type
_entity_poly.pdbx_seq_one_letter_code
_entity_poly.pdbx_strand_id
1 'polypeptide(L)' 'MSRILLGLSLVALSVLLSMATLALWYQSLASTPVRAWLIFAGGFVLVSAAALVGVWNISRGFKAERDE' A
#
# COMPACT_ATOMS: atom_id res chain seq x y z
N MET A 1 9.10 -6.40 18.43
CA MET A 1 7.88 -7.18 18.08
C MET A 1 6.66 -6.38 17.56
N SER A 2 5.96 -5.54 18.36
CA SER A 2 4.66 -4.91 17.95
C SER A 2 4.73 -4.05 16.67
N ARG A 3 5.82 -3.27 16.48
CA ARG A 3 6.02 -2.41 15.29
C ARG A 3 6.25 -3.20 13.99
N ILE A 4 6.86 -4.38 14.09
CA ILE A 4 7.13 -5.24 12.94
C ILE A 4 5.82 -5.84 12.41
N LEU A 5 4.95 -6.32 13.31
CA LEU A 5 3.62 -6.83 12.94
C LEU A 5 2.75 -5.74 12.31
N LEU A 6 2.78 -4.52 12.87
CA LEU A 6 2.07 -3.37 12.33
C LEU A 6 2.59 -3.02 10.92
N GLY A 7 3.91 -2.97 10.75
CA GLY A 7 4.52 -2.74 9.45
C GLY A 7 4.19 -3.82 8.41
N LEU A 8 4.21 -5.10 8.80
CA LEU A 8 3.85 -6.23 7.93
C LEU A 8 2.37 -6.14 7.50
N SER A 9 1.47 -5.80 8.43
CA SER A 9 0.04 -5.63 8.14
C SER A 9 -0.22 -4.49 7.15
N LEU A 10 0.50 -3.37 7.26
CA LEU A 10 0.43 -2.24 6.33
C LEU A 10 0.91 -2.65 4.92
N VAL A 11 1.99 -3.42 4.83
CA VAL A 11 2.47 -3.94 3.54
C VAL A 11 1.42 -4.87 2.93
N ALA A 12 0.87 -5.82 3.69
CA ALA A 12 -0.18 -6.71 3.20
C ALA A 12 -1.43 -5.94 2.72
N LEU A 13 -1.87 -4.93 3.48
CA LEU A 13 -2.96 -4.04 3.10
C LEU A 13 -2.66 -3.27 1.82
N SER A 14 -1.43 -2.81 1.62
CA SER A 14 -1.03 -2.11 0.39
C SER A 14 -1.17 -3.01 -0.85
N VAL A 15 -0.85 -4.30 -0.73
CA VAL A 15 -0.97 -5.26 -1.83
C VAL A 15 -2.45 -5.51 -2.18
N LEU A 16 -3.29 -5.73 -1.16
CA LEU A 16 -4.73 -5.92 -1.36
C LEU A 16 -5.37 -4.68 -2.00
N LEU A 17 -5.00 -3.50 -1.53
CA LEU A 17 -5.45 -2.23 -2.07
C LEU A 17 -5.00 -2.04 -3.52
N SER A 18 -3.78 -2.48 -3.86
CA SER A 18 -3.29 -2.47 -5.25
C SER A 18 -4.12 -3.35 -6.15
N MET A 19 -4.47 -4.57 -5.71
CA MET A 19 -5.33 -5.48 -6.48
C MET A 19 -6.74 -4.90 -6.68
N ALA A 20 -7.33 -4.33 -5.62
CA ALA A 20 -8.64 -3.68 -5.70
C ALA A 20 -8.64 -2.47 -6.65
N THR A 21 -7.58 -1.64 -6.58
CA THR A 21 -7.39 -0.51 -7.49
C THR A 21 -7.32 -0.97 -8.94
N LEU A 22 -6.56 -2.04 -9.21
CA LEU A 22 -6.41 -2.61 -10.55
C LEU A 22 -7.74 -3.15 -11.10
N ALA A 23 -8.52 -3.83 -10.27
CA ALA A 23 -9.85 -4.32 -10.66
C ALA A 23 -10.80 -3.18 -11.03
N LEU A 24 -10.85 -2.12 -10.20
CA LEU A 24 -11.68 -0.94 -10.45
C LEU A 24 -11.22 -0.14 -11.67
N TRP A 25 -9.90 -0.03 -11.85
CA TRP A 25 -9.29 0.61 -13.01
C TRP A 25 -9.65 -0.13 -14.30
N TYR A 26 -9.51 -1.47 -14.32
CA TYR A 26 -9.84 -2.31 -15.47
C TYR A 26 -11.32 -2.19 -15.86
N GLN A 27 -12.22 -2.21 -14.88
CA GLN A 27 -13.66 -2.03 -15.12
C GLN A 27 -13.98 -0.63 -15.68
N SER A 28 -13.25 0.39 -15.22
CA SER A 28 -13.48 1.78 -15.64
C SER A 28 -12.84 2.12 -16.99
N LEU A 29 -11.89 1.31 -17.46
CA LEU A 29 -11.08 1.61 -18.65
C LEU A 29 -11.92 1.79 -19.92
N ALA A 30 -12.89 0.90 -20.12
CA ALA A 30 -13.73 0.89 -21.32
C ALA A 30 -14.93 1.84 -21.21
N SER A 31 -15.42 2.09 -19.98
CA SER A 31 -16.64 2.87 -19.74
C SER A 31 -16.37 4.35 -19.52
N THR A 32 -15.32 4.69 -18.76
CA THR A 32 -15.03 6.06 -18.31
C THR A 32 -13.52 6.29 -18.17
N PRO A 33 -12.81 6.63 -19.27
CA PRO A 33 -11.35 6.70 -19.29
C PRO A 33 -10.76 7.73 -18.30
N VAL A 34 -11.39 8.89 -18.14
CA VAL A 34 -10.94 9.91 -17.18
C VAL A 34 -11.03 9.41 -15.74
N ARG A 35 -12.13 8.72 -15.39
CA ARG A 35 -12.33 8.14 -14.05
C ARG A 35 -11.32 7.01 -13.78
N ALA A 36 -11.01 6.21 -14.80
CA ALA A 36 -9.98 5.18 -14.68
C ALA A 36 -8.62 5.81 -14.30
N TRP A 37 -8.17 6.85 -15.00
CA TRP A 37 -6.91 7.53 -14.64
C TRP A 37 -6.90 8.09 -13.22
N LEU A 38 -8.02 8.63 -12.74
CA LEU A 38 -8.15 9.10 -11.35
C LEU A 38 -8.08 7.95 -10.33
N ILE A 39 -8.73 6.81 -10.60
CA ILE A 39 -8.66 5.61 -9.75
C ILE A 39 -7.22 5.09 -9.71
N PHE A 40 -6.54 5.04 -10.85
CA PHE A 40 -5.15 4.62 -10.93
C PHE A 40 -4.21 5.53 -10.13
N ALA A 41 -4.26 6.83 -10.38
CA ALA A 41 -3.40 7.80 -9.68
C ALA A 41 -3.66 7.81 -8.18
N GLY A 42 -4.94 7.83 -7.77
CA GLY A 42 -5.33 7.82 -6.36
C GLY A 42 -4.92 6.52 -5.66
N GLY A 43 -5.20 5.37 -6.27
CA GLY A 43 -4.82 4.07 -5.71
C GLY A 43 -3.30 3.89 -5.67
N PHE A 44 -2.56 4.34 -6.69
CA PHE A 44 -1.09 4.29 -6.70
C PHE A 44 -0.48 5.08 -5.54
N VAL A 45 -0.96 6.30 -5.28
CA VAL A 45 -0.49 7.12 -4.15
C VAL A 45 -0.79 6.42 -2.83
N LEU A 46 -2.01 5.90 -2.67
CA LEU A 46 -2.45 5.27 -1.42
C LEU A 46 -1.68 3.96 -1.13
N VAL A 47 -1.46 3.13 -2.16
CA VAL A 47 -0.65 1.89 -2.07
C VAL A 47 0.80 2.22 -1.73
N SER A 48 1.40 3.19 -2.42
CA SER A 48 2.79 3.59 -2.19
C SER A 48 3.00 4.12 -0.79
N ALA A 49 2.07 4.96 -0.29
CA ALA A 49 2.13 5.48 1.07
C ALA A 49 2.04 4.36 2.11
N ALA A 50 1.08 3.43 1.96
CA ALA A 50 0.92 2.30 2.86
C ALA A 50 2.16 1.38 2.88
N ALA A 51 2.74 1.09 1.72
CA ALA A 51 3.96 0.29 1.61
C ALA A 51 5.16 0.98 2.27
N LEU A 52 5.37 2.28 2.02
CA LEU A 52 6.48 3.04 2.62
C LEU A 52 6.38 3.11 4.14
N VAL A 53 5.18 3.38 4.68
CA VAL A 53 4.96 3.40 6.14
C VAL A 53 5.15 2.00 6.73
N GLY A 54 4.70 0.96 6.03
CA GLY A 54 4.91 -0.43 6.42
C GLY A 54 6.39 -0.78 6.54
N VAL A 55 7.17 -0.55 5.48
CA VAL A 55 8.62 -0.79 5.46
C VAL A 55 9.34 0.05 6.52
N TRP A 56 8.95 1.30 6.71
CA TRP A 56 9.51 2.16 7.74
C TRP A 56 9.32 1.59 9.15
N ASN A 57 8.12 1.13 9.47
CA ASN A 57 7.82 0.52 10.77
C ASN A 57 8.61 -0.77 11.00
N ILE A 58 8.78 -1.59 9.96
CA ILE A 58 9.61 -2.80 10.01
C ILE A 58 11.08 -2.44 10.27
N SER A 59 11.63 -1.48 9.51
CA SER A 59 13.03 -1.06 9.65
C SER A 59 13.35 -0.51 11.04
N ARG A 60 12.45 0.32 11.60
CA ARG A 60 12.58 0.84 12.97
C ARG A 60 12.40 -0.24 14.03
N GLY A 61 11.54 -1.23 13.78
CA GLY A 61 11.37 -2.38 14.65
C GLY A 61 12.66 -3.19 14.79
N PHE A 62 13.29 -3.54 13.67
CA PHE A 62 14.55 -4.26 13.65
C PHE A 62 15.73 -3.44 14.21
N LYS A 63 15.74 -2.13 13.99
CA LYS A 63 16.77 -1.26 14.58
C LYS A 63 16.67 -1.26 16.12
N ALA A 64 15.45 -1.16 16.67
CA ALA A 64 15.25 -1.18 18.12
C ALA A 64 15.70 -2.49 18.76
N GLU A 65 15.42 -3.64 18.12
CA GLU A 65 15.84 -4.96 18.61
C GLU A 65 17.35 -5.21 18.54
N ARG A 66 18.09 -4.44 17.72
CA ARG A 66 19.57 -4.52 17.64
C ARG A 66 20.26 -3.66 18.70
N ASP A 67 19.61 -2.58 19.11
CA ASP A 67 20.15 -1.62 20.07
C ASP A 67 19.84 -2.03 21.54
N GLU A 68 19.13 -3.16 21.74
CA GLU A 68 18.89 -3.88 23.02
C GLU A 68 19.93 -4.99 23.26
#